data_AF-A0A2E4WZ84-F1
#
_entry.id   AF-A0A2E4WZ84-F1
#
_cell.length_a   1.000
_cell.length_b   1.000
_cell.length_c   1.000
_cell.angle_alpha   90.00
_cell.angle_beta   90.00
_cell.angle_gamma   90.00
#
_symmetry.space_group_name_H-M   'P 1'
#
loop_
_entity.id
_entity.type
_entity.pdbx_description
1 polymer ?
#
loop_
_entity_poly.entity_id
_entity_poly.type
_entity_poly.pdbx_seq_one_letter_code
_entity_poly.pdbx_strand_id
1 'polypeptide(L)'
;LKYSKLTKASPDQQIMAIELSLRLPELLLQRVDRMTMAASVEARVPFLDEDVVRFCLQLSGRHRIRHGKGKWLLRQVARNRVPNFVLERKKMGFCGSAKTMIQTQVHQQMMVQLQSSAFFKDLLGTKVRNEFLKAAGDPSLLPSQSLWTLYNLAQWGDRWL
;
A
#
# COMPACT_ATOMS: atom_id res chain seq x y z
N LEU A 1 -10.28 -6.75 -21.09
CA LEU A 1 -9.28 -7.50 -21.92
C LEU A 1 -9.54 -8.99 -21.75
N LYS A 2 -9.81 -9.76 -22.81
CA LYS A 2 -9.92 -11.22 -22.69
C LYS A 2 -8.53 -11.79 -22.33
N TYR A 3 -8.41 -12.44 -21.18
CA TYR A 3 -7.14 -12.98 -20.65
C TYR A 3 -6.40 -13.89 -21.63
N SER A 4 -7.12 -14.54 -22.56
CA SER A 4 -6.56 -15.38 -23.63
C SER A 4 -5.61 -14.66 -24.60
N LYS A 5 -5.70 -13.33 -24.72
CA LYS A 5 -4.78 -12.52 -25.54
C LYS A 5 -3.48 -12.16 -24.81
N LEU A 6 -3.43 -12.31 -23.48
CA LEU A 6 -2.27 -11.93 -22.67
C LEU A 6 -1.17 -12.99 -22.68
N THR A 7 -1.51 -14.27 -22.87
CA THR A 7 -0.52 -15.37 -22.90
C THR A 7 0.53 -15.25 -24.01
N LYS A 8 0.23 -14.52 -25.08
CA LYS A 8 1.17 -14.25 -26.19
C LYS A 8 1.92 -12.91 -26.06
N ALA A 9 1.56 -12.07 -25.09
CA ALA A 9 2.19 -10.76 -24.88
C ALA A 9 3.50 -10.90 -24.08
N SER A 10 4.38 -9.91 -24.17
CA SER A 10 5.61 -9.90 -23.36
C SER A 10 5.28 -9.80 -21.85
N PRO A 11 6.12 -10.32 -20.94
CA PRO A 11 5.83 -10.30 -19.50
C PRO A 11 5.50 -8.91 -18.95
N ASP A 12 6.14 -7.85 -19.44
CA ASP A 12 5.83 -6.47 -19.04
C ASP A 12 4.43 -6.03 -19.48
N GLN A 13 3.98 -6.43 -20.67
CA GLN A 13 2.62 -6.14 -21.16
C GLN A 13 1.56 -6.93 -20.38
N GLN A 14 1.85 -8.18 -20.01
CA GLN A 14 0.97 -8.98 -19.16
C GLN A 14 0.79 -8.32 -17.78
N ILE A 15 1.89 -7.88 -17.17
CA ILE A 15 1.86 -7.17 -15.88
C ILE A 15 1.04 -5.89 -16.00
N MET A 16 1.26 -5.06 -17.03
CA MET A 16 0.47 -3.84 -17.22
C MET A 16 -1.03 -4.12 -17.36
N ALA A 17 -1.40 -5.19 -18.07
CA ALA A 17 -2.80 -5.56 -18.22
C ALA A 17 -3.42 -5.95 -16.88
N ILE A 18 -2.75 -6.78 -16.08
CA ILE A 18 -3.18 -7.18 -14.73
C ILE A 18 -3.27 -5.95 -13.80
N GLU A 19 -2.28 -5.06 -13.86
CA GLU A 19 -2.28 -3.82 -13.09
C GLU A 19 -3.51 -2.99 -13.41
N LEU A 20 -3.80 -2.74 -14.69
CA LEU A 20 -4.95 -1.93 -15.12
C LEU A 20 -6.30 -2.62 -14.85
N SER A 21 -6.38 -3.95 -14.94
CA SER A 21 -7.65 -4.66 -14.80
C SER A 21 -8.00 -5.08 -13.37
N LEU A 22 -7.01 -5.17 -12.49
CA LEU A 22 -7.20 -5.69 -11.13
C LEU A 22 -6.61 -4.75 -10.08
N ARG A 23 -5.27 -4.65 -10.01
CA ARG A 23 -4.62 -3.99 -8.88
C ARG A 23 -4.93 -2.50 -8.79
N LEU A 24 -5.02 -1.82 -9.93
CA LEU A 24 -5.30 -0.40 -9.96
C LEU A 24 -6.74 -0.07 -9.49
N PRO A 25 -7.81 -0.63 -10.08
CA PRO A 25 -9.18 -0.36 -9.64
C PRO A 25 -9.49 -0.94 -8.25
N GLU A 26 -9.13 -2.21 -8.00
CA GLU A 26 -9.58 -2.94 -6.80
C GLU A 26 -8.76 -2.62 -5.54
N LEU A 27 -7.54 -2.12 -5.68
CA LEU A 27 -6.65 -1.89 -4.53
C LEU A 27 -6.21 -0.44 -4.40
N LEU A 28 -5.68 0.17 -5.46
CA LEU A 28 -5.05 1.49 -5.35
C LEU A 28 -6.08 2.62 -5.39
N LEU A 29 -6.90 2.66 -6.43
CA LEU A 29 -7.87 3.74 -6.64
C LEU A 29 -8.99 3.67 -5.61
N GLN A 30 -9.49 2.47 -5.30
CA GLN A 30 -10.51 2.31 -4.26
C GLN A 30 -10.05 2.86 -2.89
N ARG A 31 -8.77 2.65 -2.52
CA ARG A 31 -8.24 3.17 -1.25
C ARG A 31 -8.12 4.68 -1.25
N VAL A 32 -7.56 5.24 -2.33
CA VAL A 32 -7.40 6.70 -2.47
C VAL A 32 -8.77 7.37 -2.40
N ASP A 33 -9.73 6.88 -3.18
CA ASP A 33 -11.08 7.44 -3.24
C ASP A 33 -11.78 7.39 -1.88
N ARG A 34 -11.86 6.21 -1.24
CA ARG A 34 -12.50 6.06 0.08
C ARG A 34 -11.85 6.94 1.15
N MET A 35 -10.52 7.00 1.20
CA MET A 35 -9.81 7.77 2.22
C MET A 35 -9.98 9.28 2.01
N THR A 36 -9.95 9.73 0.76
CA THR A 36 -10.00 11.17 0.44
C THR A 36 -11.42 11.71 0.55
N MET A 37 -12.42 10.95 0.05
CA MET A 37 -13.83 11.31 0.19
C MET A 37 -14.31 11.28 1.65
N ALA A 38 -13.79 10.36 2.47
CA ALA A 38 -14.06 10.37 3.92
C ALA A 38 -13.59 11.67 4.60
N ALA A 39 -12.62 12.36 4.02
CA ALA A 39 -12.12 13.66 4.46
C ALA A 39 -12.67 14.84 3.64
N SER A 40 -13.69 14.64 2.80
CA SER A 40 -14.22 15.65 1.87
C SER A 40 -13.16 16.25 0.93
N VAL A 41 -12.15 15.47 0.55
CA VAL A 41 -11.08 15.86 -0.37
C VAL A 41 -11.23 15.11 -1.69
N GLU A 42 -11.20 15.81 -2.82
CA GLU A 42 -11.16 15.19 -4.13
C GLU A 42 -9.71 14.90 -4.57
N ALA A 43 -9.35 13.62 -4.71
CA ALA A 43 -8.04 13.24 -5.22
C ALA A 43 -8.03 13.09 -6.74
N ARG A 44 -7.08 13.78 -7.39
CA ARG A 44 -6.81 13.65 -8.83
C ARG A 44 -5.57 12.79 -9.06
N VAL A 45 -5.59 11.96 -10.10
CA VAL A 45 -4.50 11.03 -10.46
C VAL A 45 -3.99 11.28 -11.90
N PRO A 46 -3.20 12.36 -12.14
CA PRO A 46 -2.85 12.80 -13.49
C PRO A 46 -2.14 11.76 -14.37
N PHE A 47 -1.44 10.79 -13.77
CA PHE A 47 -0.80 9.70 -14.52
C PHE A 47 -1.78 8.70 -15.15
N LEU A 48 -3.06 8.76 -14.77
CA LEU A 48 -4.14 7.95 -15.35
C LEU A 48 -5.02 8.74 -16.31
N ASP A 49 -4.59 9.93 -16.72
CA ASP A 49 -5.21 10.61 -17.85
C ASP A 49 -5.24 9.70 -19.08
N GLU A 50 -6.35 9.73 -19.82
CA GLU A 50 -6.60 8.79 -20.91
C GLU A 50 -5.51 8.86 -21.98
N ASP A 51 -5.07 10.06 -22.34
CA ASP A 51 -4.05 10.26 -23.38
C ASP A 51 -2.69 9.77 -22.90
N VAL A 52 -2.35 10.00 -21.63
CA VAL A 52 -1.12 9.50 -21.00
C VAL A 52 -1.09 7.98 -20.99
N VAL A 53 -2.20 7.34 -20.58
CA VAL A 53 -2.30 5.87 -20.54
C VAL A 53 -2.24 5.29 -21.95
N ARG A 54 -3.00 5.85 -22.90
CA ARG A 54 -3.02 5.39 -24.30
C ARG A 54 -1.64 5.47 -24.93
N PHE A 55 -0.92 6.57 -24.72
CA PHE A 55 0.48 6.71 -25.15
C PHE A 55 1.39 5.65 -24.50
N CYS A 56 1.27 5.45 -23.18
CA CYS A 56 2.12 4.50 -22.45
C CYS A 56 1.92 3.04 -22.88
N LEU A 57 0.69 2.65 -23.28
CA LEU A 57 0.37 1.32 -23.78
C LEU A 57 1.01 1.02 -25.14
N GLN A 58 1.26 2.05 -25.96
CA GLN A 58 1.92 1.92 -27.26
C GLN A 58 3.44 1.83 -27.16
N LEU A 59 4.03 2.21 -26.02
CA LEU A 59 5.48 2.17 -25.84
C LEU A 59 6.02 0.74 -25.88
N SER A 60 7.16 0.56 -26.52
CA SER A 60 7.95 -0.67 -26.40
C SER A 60 8.64 -0.75 -25.03
N GLY A 61 8.92 -1.97 -24.57
CA GLY A 61 9.47 -2.23 -23.23
C GLY A 61 10.77 -1.47 -22.91
N ARG A 62 11.60 -1.18 -23.94
CA ARG A 62 12.86 -0.41 -23.81
C ARG A 62 12.68 1.02 -23.28
N HIS A 63 11.49 1.61 -23.45
CA HIS A 63 11.19 2.96 -22.91
C HIS A 63 10.72 2.90 -21.46
N ARG A 64 10.20 1.74 -21.02
CA ARG A 64 9.79 1.50 -19.63
C ARG A 64 10.99 1.07 -18.78
N ILE A 65 11.80 0.15 -19.28
CA ILE A 65 12.96 -0.44 -18.60
C ILE A 65 14.17 -0.37 -19.53
N ARG A 66 15.26 0.25 -19.05
CA ARG A 66 16.53 0.32 -19.79
C ARG A 66 17.70 0.30 -18.81
N HIS A 67 18.77 -0.44 -19.13
CA HIS A 67 19.96 -0.56 -18.29
C HIS A 67 19.63 -0.95 -16.83
N GLY A 68 18.69 -1.88 -16.64
CA GLY A 68 18.21 -2.30 -15.31
C GLY A 68 17.38 -1.27 -14.55
N LYS A 69 17.13 -0.08 -15.13
CA LYS A 69 16.34 1.00 -14.50
C LYS A 69 14.94 1.07 -15.09
N GLY A 70 13.93 0.91 -14.24
CA GLY A 70 12.53 1.17 -14.58
C GLY A 70 12.18 2.66 -14.63
N LYS A 71 11.00 2.98 -15.18
CA LYS A 71 10.51 4.34 -15.42
C LYS A 71 11.48 5.15 -16.31
N TRP A 72 12.16 4.49 -17.26
CA TRP A 72 13.26 5.12 -18.00
C TRP A 72 12.83 6.41 -18.71
N LEU A 73 11.80 6.36 -19.56
CA LEU A 73 11.28 7.52 -20.28
C LEU A 73 10.84 8.64 -19.33
N LEU A 74 10.11 8.29 -18.26
CA LEU A 74 9.68 9.26 -17.26
C LEU A 74 10.86 9.98 -16.59
N ARG A 75 11.95 9.25 -16.30
CA ARG A 75 13.18 9.84 -15.76
C ARG A 75 13.84 10.78 -16.78
N GLN A 76 13.80 10.47 -18.08
CA GLN A 76 14.32 11.38 -19.11
C GLN A 76 13.51 12.67 -19.18
N VAL A 77 12.18 12.57 -19.19
CA VAL A 77 11.27 13.73 -19.24
C VAL A 77 11.36 14.60 -17.99
N ALA A 78 11.67 14.00 -16.83
CA ALA A 78 11.86 14.71 -15.58
C ALA A 78 13.26 15.31 -15.40
N ARG A 79 14.22 15.05 -16.30
CA ARG A 79 15.55 15.69 -16.25
C ARG A 79 15.39 17.20 -16.26
N ASN A 80 16.22 17.87 -15.46
CA ASN A 80 16.21 19.33 -15.29
C ASN A 80 14.90 19.90 -14.70
N ARG A 81 13.92 19.07 -14.32
CA ARG A 81 12.69 19.49 -13.61
C ARG A 81 12.70 19.12 -12.14
N VAL A 82 13.52 18.13 -11.76
CA VAL A 82 13.70 17.70 -10.37
C VAL A 82 15.19 17.49 -10.09
N PRO A 83 15.63 17.57 -8.82
CA PRO A 83 17.01 17.29 -8.44
C PRO A 83 17.47 15.89 -8.87
N ASN A 84 18.75 15.75 -9.24
CA ASN A 84 19.32 14.49 -9.73
C ASN A 84 19.15 13.32 -8.76
N PHE A 85 19.21 13.56 -7.45
CA PHE A 85 19.02 12.51 -6.46
C PHE A 85 17.63 11.86 -6.54
N VAL A 86 16.59 12.59 -7.00
CA VAL A 86 15.23 12.05 -7.22
C VAL A 86 15.24 11.12 -8.45
N LEU A 87 15.95 11.51 -9.50
CA LEU A 87 16.10 10.74 -10.75
C LEU A 87 16.93 9.47 -10.58
N GLU A 88 17.78 9.40 -9.57
CA GLU A 88 18.64 8.25 -9.29
C GLU A 88 18.05 7.32 -8.23
N ARG A 89 17.09 7.81 -7.44
CA ARG A 89 16.44 7.04 -6.39
C ARG A 89 15.81 5.74 -6.91
N LYS A 90 16.09 4.65 -6.19
CA LYS A 90 15.46 3.33 -6.42
C LYS A 90 13.95 3.43 -6.19
N LYS A 91 13.17 2.67 -6.98
CA LYS A 91 11.71 2.59 -6.80
C LYS A 91 11.45 1.98 -5.41
N MET A 92 10.74 2.73 -4.58
CA MET A 92 10.20 2.24 -3.32
C MET A 92 8.70 2.03 -3.50
N GLY A 93 8.19 0.91 -3.01
CA GLY A 93 6.75 0.70 -2.89
C GLY A 93 6.15 1.63 -1.84
N PHE A 94 4.83 1.84 -1.90
CA PHE A 94 4.08 2.43 -0.80
C PHE A 94 3.92 1.36 0.29
N CYS A 95 4.97 1.17 1.07
CA CYS A 95 4.96 0.28 2.22
C CYS A 95 4.81 1.18 3.46
N GLY A 96 3.59 1.42 3.92
CA GLY A 96 3.41 1.97 5.26
C GLY A 96 3.98 0.95 6.24
N SER A 97 5.13 1.24 6.84
CA SER A 97 5.70 0.32 7.82
C SER A 97 5.00 0.56 9.14
N ALA A 98 4.37 -0.47 9.70
CA ALA A 98 3.84 -0.41 11.07
C ALA A 98 4.92 0.07 12.04
N LYS A 99 6.19 -0.28 11.80
CA LYS A 99 7.33 0.19 12.59
C LYS A 99 7.54 1.70 12.53
N THR A 100 7.34 2.34 11.38
CA THR A 100 7.50 3.80 11.25
C THR A 100 6.26 4.56 11.70
N MET A 101 5.08 3.94 11.62
CA MET A 101 3.80 4.57 11.97
C MET A 101 3.48 4.44 13.45
N ILE A 102 3.80 3.30 14.08
CA ILE A 102 3.55 3.04 15.51
C ILE A 102 4.71 3.64 16.30
N GLN A 103 4.64 4.95 16.51
CA GLN A 103 5.49 5.69 17.43
C GLN A 103 4.93 5.58 18.86
N THR A 104 5.68 6.04 19.86
CA THR A 104 5.32 5.90 21.29
C THR A 104 3.88 6.34 21.60
N GLN A 105 3.46 7.51 21.13
CA GLN A 105 2.10 8.01 21.39
C GLN A 105 1.02 7.15 20.75
N VAL A 106 1.23 6.76 19.49
CA VAL A 106 0.29 5.88 18.75
C VAL A 106 0.22 4.51 19.41
N HIS A 107 1.36 3.96 19.85
CA HIS A 107 1.43 2.70 20.56
C HIS A 107 0.60 2.73 21.85
N GLN A 108 0.78 3.75 22.69
CA GLN A 108 0.02 3.91 23.92
C GLN A 108 -1.49 3.99 23.66
N GLN A 109 -1.90 4.78 22.66
CA GLN A 109 -3.31 4.88 22.26
C GLN A 109 -3.87 3.54 21.78
N MET A 110 -3.12 2.83 20.92
CA MET A 110 -3.51 1.50 20.43
C MET A 110 -3.66 0.51 21.59
N MET A 111 -2.77 0.54 22.58
CA MET A 111 -2.84 -0.36 23.73
C MET A 111 -4.09 -0.12 24.57
N VAL A 112 -4.42 1.14 24.85
CA VAL A 112 -5.65 1.50 25.59
C VAL A 112 -6.89 1.03 24.83
N GLN A 113 -6.97 1.32 23.53
CA GLN A 113 -8.10 0.94 22.70
C GLN A 113 -8.24 -0.59 22.58
N LEU A 114 -7.13 -1.30 22.39
CA LEU A 114 -7.12 -2.75 22.31
C LEU A 114 -7.58 -3.40 23.61
N GLN A 115 -7.16 -2.88 24.77
CA GLN A 115 -7.62 -3.36 26.07
C GLN A 115 -9.10 -3.05 26.34
N SER A 116 -9.64 -1.99 25.74
CA SER A 116 -11.06 -1.67 25.83
C SER A 116 -11.95 -2.53 24.93
N SER A 117 -11.40 -3.06 23.83
CA SER A 117 -12.13 -3.84 22.82
C SER A 117 -12.84 -5.07 23.42
N ALA A 118 -14.14 -5.20 23.16
CA ALA A 118 -14.94 -6.35 23.58
C ALA A 118 -14.63 -7.56 22.69
N PHE A 119 -14.59 -7.34 21.38
CA PHE A 119 -14.22 -8.36 20.41
C PHE A 119 -12.84 -8.94 20.71
N PHE A 120 -11.84 -8.13 21.05
CA PHE A 120 -10.51 -8.63 21.42
C PHE A 120 -10.52 -9.53 22.65
N LYS A 121 -11.37 -9.21 23.65
CA LYS A 121 -11.51 -10.01 24.87
C LYS A 121 -12.16 -11.37 24.57
N ASP A 122 -13.07 -11.42 23.61
CA ASP A 122 -13.76 -12.65 23.23
C ASP A 122 -12.93 -13.48 22.22
N LEU A 123 -12.18 -12.82 21.34
CA LEU A 123 -11.36 -13.44 20.30
C LEU A 123 -10.25 -14.33 20.87
N LEU A 124 -9.58 -13.89 21.93
CA LEU A 124 -8.46 -14.60 22.54
C LEU A 124 -8.77 -15.01 23.98
N GLY A 125 -8.51 -16.28 24.30
CA GLY A 125 -8.56 -16.77 25.67
C GLY A 125 -7.62 -15.99 26.60
N THR A 126 -8.02 -15.86 27.88
CA THR A 126 -7.37 -14.98 28.87
C THR A 126 -5.85 -15.14 28.96
N LYS A 127 -5.33 -16.38 28.90
CA LYS A 127 -3.89 -16.64 28.95
C LYS A 127 -3.15 -16.03 27.75
N VAL A 128 -3.60 -16.32 26.53
CA VAL A 128 -2.99 -15.83 25.28
C VAL A 128 -3.08 -14.31 25.21
N ARG A 129 -4.23 -13.75 25.62
CA ARG A 129 -4.43 -12.30 25.66
C ARG A 129 -3.42 -11.61 26.60
N ASN A 130 -3.20 -12.14 27.79
CA ASN A 130 -2.26 -11.56 28.75
C ASN A 130 -0.81 -11.67 28.27
N GLU A 131 -0.42 -12.81 27.69
CA GLU A 131 0.90 -12.99 27.09
C GLU A 131 1.12 -12.00 25.94
N PHE A 132 0.12 -11.82 25.07
CA PHE A 132 0.17 -10.85 23.99
C PHE A 132 0.30 -9.42 24.51
N LEU A 133 -0.52 -9.00 25.48
CA LEU A 133 -0.47 -7.64 26.02
C LEU A 133 0.88 -7.33 26.69
N LYS A 134 1.49 -8.34 27.35
CA LYS A 134 2.84 -8.22 27.90
C LYS A 134 3.88 -8.02 26.81
N ALA A 135 3.84 -8.83 25.74
CA ALA A 135 4.76 -8.68 24.61
C ALA A 135 4.52 -7.38 23.84
N ALA A 136 3.26 -6.95 23.69
CA ALA A 136 2.89 -5.72 23.02
C ALA A 136 3.36 -4.48 23.77
N GLY A 137 3.53 -4.55 25.10
CA GLY A 137 4.10 -3.48 25.91
C GLY A 137 5.59 -3.18 25.61
N ASP A 138 6.30 -4.10 24.96
CA ASP A 138 7.70 -3.96 24.60
C ASP A 138 7.90 -4.17 23.08
N PRO A 139 8.20 -3.11 22.31
CA PRO A 139 8.45 -3.21 20.87
C PRO A 139 9.60 -4.14 20.46
N SER A 140 10.48 -4.54 21.40
CA SER A 140 11.53 -5.53 21.15
C SER A 140 11.01 -6.97 21.18
N LEU A 141 9.91 -7.21 21.91
CA LEU A 141 9.30 -8.54 22.09
C LEU A 141 8.23 -8.84 21.06
N LEU A 142 7.60 -7.81 20.48
CA LEU A 142 6.56 -7.96 19.47
C LEU A 142 6.82 -7.09 18.24
N PRO A 143 6.93 -7.68 17.03
CA PRO A 143 7.00 -6.91 15.81
C PRO A 143 5.79 -5.97 15.67
N SER A 144 6.03 -4.70 15.31
CA SER A 144 4.97 -3.68 15.15
C SER A 144 3.87 -4.12 14.18
N GLN A 145 4.20 -4.98 13.20
CA GLN A 145 3.22 -5.54 12.27
C GLN A 145 2.19 -6.46 12.95
N SER A 146 2.61 -7.25 13.94
CA SER A 146 1.70 -8.14 14.68
C SER A 146 0.72 -7.34 15.52
N LEU A 147 1.22 -6.31 16.22
CA LEU A 147 0.37 -5.37 16.95
C LEU A 147 -0.62 -4.67 16.02
N TRP A 148 -0.14 -4.16 14.88
CA TRP A 148 -0.98 -3.52 13.88
C TRP A 148 -2.10 -4.44 13.39
N THR A 149 -1.77 -5.67 13.00
CA THR A 149 -2.76 -6.63 12.48
C THR A 149 -3.84 -6.93 13.50
N LEU A 150 -3.46 -7.26 14.74
CA LEU A 150 -4.43 -7.63 15.77
C LEU A 150 -5.28 -6.43 16.21
N TYR A 151 -4.67 -5.25 16.31
CA TYR A 151 -5.39 -4.01 16.57
C TYR A 151 -6.45 -3.73 15.49
N ASN A 152 -6.10 -3.82 14.20
CA ASN A 152 -7.08 -3.60 13.12
C ASN A 152 -8.21 -4.61 13.17
N LEU A 153 -7.90 -5.88 13.45
CA LEU A 153 -8.91 -6.92 13.60
C LEU A 153 -9.85 -6.64 14.77
N ALA A 154 -9.31 -6.21 15.93
CA ALA A 154 -10.10 -5.84 17.10
C ALA A 154 -11.07 -4.68 16.82
N GLN A 155 -10.55 -3.59 16.23
CA GLN A 155 -11.37 -2.42 15.88
C GLN A 155 -12.42 -2.74 14.82
N TRP A 156 -12.11 -3.61 13.86
CA TRP A 156 -13.08 -4.07 12.88
C TRP A 156 -14.17 -4.92 13.54
N GLY A 157 -13.77 -5.87 14.40
CA GLY A 157 -14.71 -6.71 15.13
C GLY A 157 -15.69 -5.90 15.96
N ASP A 158 -15.21 -4.99 16.82
CA ASP A 158 -16.06 -4.13 17.65
C ASP A 158 -17.04 -3.26 16.84
N ARG A 159 -16.71 -2.97 15.57
CA ARG A 159 -17.52 -2.09 14.72
C ARG A 159 -18.58 -2.83 13.93
N TRP A 160 -18.33 -4.08 13.56
CA TRP A 160 -19.08 -4.81 12.53
C TRP A 160 -19.62 -6.17 12.96
N LEU A 161 -19.15 -6.72 14.08
CA LEU A 161 -19.63 -7.98 14.67
C LEU A 161 -20.28 -7.71 16.03
#